data_AF-A0A4R4FB59-F1
#
_entry.id   AF-A0A4R4FB59-F1
#
_cell.length_a   1.000
_cell.length_b   1.000
_cell.length_c   1.000
_cell.angle_alpha   90.00
_cell.angle_beta   90.00
_cell.angle_gamma   90.00
#
_symmetry.space_group_name_H-M   'P 1'
#
loop_
_entity.id
_entity.type
_entity.pdbx_description
1 polymer ?
#
loop_
_entity_poly.entity_id
_entity_poly.type
_entity_poly.pdbx_seq_one_letter_code
_entity_poly.pdbx_strand_id
1 'polypeptide(L)'
;MMPVPNECIGKLIIKEVEDEKYRILLNRKYRFCIDNAERIKKKASKMYEMVTTNRKQILTDNSCAFHILEAGYREYIEKHSLN
;
A
#
# COMPACT_ATOMS: atom_id res chain seq x y z
N MET A 1 -0.46 4.29 -3.42
CA MET A 1 -0.90 3.34 -2.35
C MET A 1 -2.41 3.27 -2.39
N MET A 2 -3.00 2.19 -1.89
CA MET A 2 -4.46 1.98 -1.94
C MET A 2 -4.93 1.29 -0.65
N PRO A 3 -6.15 1.55 -0.19
CA PRO A 3 -6.80 0.73 0.85
C PRO A 3 -7.12 -0.66 0.27
N VAL A 4 -6.90 -1.71 1.06
CA VAL A 4 -7.16 -3.10 0.65
C VAL A 4 -7.81 -3.84 1.83
N PRO A 5 -8.95 -4.52 1.63
CA PRO A 5 -9.57 -5.36 2.66
C PRO A 5 -8.67 -6.53 3.05
N ASN A 6 -8.69 -6.94 4.31
CA ASN A 6 -7.80 -8.01 4.81
C ASN A 6 -8.05 -9.35 4.11
N GLU A 7 -9.31 -9.63 3.78
CA GLU A 7 -9.74 -10.81 3.04
C GLU A 7 -9.18 -10.86 1.61
N CYS A 8 -8.80 -9.72 1.04
CA CYS A 8 -8.17 -9.65 -0.28
C CYS A 8 -6.63 -9.75 -0.22
N ILE A 9 -6.03 -9.83 0.97
CA ILE A 9 -4.56 -9.84 1.14
C ILE A 9 -4.04 -11.28 1.24
N GLY A 10 -3.35 -11.73 0.19
CA GLY A 10 -2.52 -12.93 0.22
C GLY A 10 -1.09 -12.64 0.71
N LYS A 11 -0.57 -13.45 1.65
CA LYS A 11 0.80 -13.32 2.14
C LYS A 11 1.77 -14.08 1.24
N LEU A 12 2.81 -13.40 0.76
CA LEU A 12 3.95 -14.03 0.09
C LEU A 12 4.94 -14.56 1.13
N ILE A 13 5.15 -15.88 1.16
CA ILE A 13 6.13 -16.50 2.04
C ILE A 13 7.47 -16.63 1.28
N ILE A 14 8.42 -15.73 1.54
CA ILE A 14 9.68 -15.63 0.78
C ILE A 14 10.48 -16.95 0.77
N LYS A 15 10.42 -17.76 1.84
CA LYS A 15 11.14 -19.04 1.93
C LYS A 15 10.63 -20.10 0.94
N GLU A 16 9.36 -20.00 0.53
CA GLU A 16 8.67 -20.93 -0.37
C GLU A 16 8.82 -20.55 -1.85
N VAL A 17 9.49 -19.42 -2.14
CA VAL A 17 9.84 -19.03 -3.51
C VAL A 17 10.95 -19.95 -4.03
N GLU A 18 10.65 -20.67 -5.11
CA GLU A 18 11.57 -21.64 -5.74
C GLU A 18 12.82 -20.98 -6.33
N ASP A 19 12.66 -19.82 -6.98
CA ASP A 19 13.78 -19.09 -7.58
C ASP A 19 14.68 -18.46 -6.49
N GLU A 20 15.90 -18.97 -6.39
CA GLU A 20 16.89 -18.51 -5.42
C GLU A 20 17.28 -17.03 -5.61
N LYS A 21 17.49 -16.58 -6.85
CA LYS A 21 17.88 -15.19 -7.14
C LYS A 21 16.74 -14.25 -6.75
N TYR A 22 15.51 -14.64 -7.03
CA TYR A 22 14.33 -13.87 -6.64
C TYR A 22 14.16 -13.83 -5.12
N ARG A 23 14.38 -14.94 -4.44
CA ARG A 23 14.38 -15.01 -2.97
C ARG A 23 15.44 -14.10 -2.33
N ILE A 24 16.66 -14.06 -2.87
CA ILE A 24 17.71 -13.15 -2.42
C ILE A 24 17.27 -11.69 -2.60
N LEU A 25 16.71 -11.36 -3.77
CA LEU A 25 16.20 -10.02 -4.06
C LEU A 25 15.10 -9.60 -3.07
N LEU A 26 14.12 -10.48 -2.82
CA LEU A 26 13.02 -10.23 -1.89
C LEU A 26 13.53 -10.01 -0.46
N ASN A 27 14.47 -10.83 0.02
CA ASN A 27 15.04 -10.66 1.36
C ASN A 27 15.78 -9.32 1.52
N ARG A 28 16.54 -8.89 0.49
CA ARG A 28 17.21 -7.58 0.50
C ARG A 28 16.20 -6.43 0.54
N LYS A 29 15.15 -6.49 -0.29
CA LYS A 29 14.07 -5.50 -0.29
C LYS A 29 13.32 -5.47 1.04
N TYR A 30 13.00 -6.63 1.59
CA TYR A 30 12.32 -6.75 2.87
C TYR A 30 13.14 -6.12 4.00
N ARG A 31 14.43 -6.47 4.10
CA ARG A 31 15.35 -5.88 5.09
C ARG A 31 15.39 -4.36 4.97
N PHE A 32 15.55 -3.82 3.76
CA PHE A 32 15.53 -2.38 3.54
C PHE A 32 14.23 -1.74 4.03
N CYS A 33 13.07 -2.34 3.75
CA CYS A 33 11.78 -1.83 4.22
C CYS A 33 11.66 -1.85 5.75
N ILE A 34 12.12 -2.91 6.42
CA ILE A 34 12.15 -3.00 7.88
C ILE A 34 13.04 -1.91 8.47
N ASP A 35 14.27 -1.78 7.98
CA ASP A 35 15.25 -0.81 8.49
C ASP A 35 14.80 0.64 8.27
N ASN A 36 13.88 0.88 7.33
CA ASN A 36 13.38 2.20 6.95
C ASN A 36 11.88 2.41 7.24
N ALA A 37 11.25 1.53 8.01
CA ALA A 37 9.80 1.49 8.17
C ALA A 37 9.21 2.84 8.59
N GLU A 38 9.82 3.51 9.58
CA GLU A 38 9.36 4.81 10.08
C GLU A 38 9.46 5.92 9.02
N ARG A 39 10.54 5.92 8.24
CA ARG A 39 10.71 6.88 7.14
C ARG A 39 9.68 6.66 6.03
N ILE A 40 9.38 5.40 5.72
CA ILE A 40 8.36 5.02 4.73
C ILE A 40 6.98 5.48 5.20
N LYS A 41 6.61 5.16 6.45
CA LYS A 41 5.34 5.59 7.06
C LYS A 41 5.20 7.11 7.04
N LYS A 42 6.22 7.85 7.50
CA LYS A 42 6.20 9.33 7.52
C LYS A 42 6.00 9.93 6.12
N LYS A 43 6.64 9.36 5.09
CA LYS A 43 6.45 9.79 3.70
C LYS A 43 5.04 9.49 3.19
N ALA A 44 4.52 8.29 3.49
CA ALA A 44 3.17 7.90 3.08
C ALA A 44 2.10 8.81 3.71
N SER A 45 2.18 9.08 5.01
CA SER A 45 1.27 9.99 5.72
C SER A 45 1.31 11.41 5.15
N LYS A 46 2.52 11.95 4.93
CA LYS A 46 2.70 13.29 4.37
C LYS A 46 2.17 13.38 2.93
N MET A 47 2.41 12.36 2.10
CA MET A 47 1.89 12.29 0.73
C MET A 47 0.37 12.25 0.74
N TYR A 48 -0.23 11.42 1.60
CA TYR A 48 -1.67 11.32 1.75
C TYR A 48 -2.29 12.67 2.09
N GLU A 49 -1.79 13.34 3.14
CA GLU A 49 -2.22 14.69 3.54
C GLU A 49 -2.11 15.69 2.39
N MET A 50 -0.97 15.71 1.68
CA MET A 50 -0.75 16.66 0.58
C MET A 50 -1.70 16.47 -0.60
N VAL A 51 -2.02 15.22 -0.93
CA VAL A 51 -2.93 14.89 -2.05
C VAL A 51 -4.37 15.18 -1.67
N THR A 52 -4.82 14.80 -0.46
CA THR A 52 -6.21 15.00 -0.04
C THR A 52 -6.55 16.46 0.25
N THR A 53 -5.56 17.29 0.62
CA THR A 53 -5.73 18.74 0.80
C THR A 53 -5.43 19.55 -0.47
N ASN A 54 -5.10 18.88 -1.58
CA ASN A 54 -4.63 19.47 -2.83
C ASN A 54 -3.52 20.53 -2.66
N ARG A 55 -2.61 20.30 -1.71
CA ARG A 55 -1.56 21.27 -1.34
C ARG A 55 -0.48 21.42 -2.40
N LYS A 56 -0.33 20.43 -3.29
CA LYS A 56 0.64 20.41 -4.40
C LYS A 56 0.06 19.71 -5.62
N GLN A 57 -0.30 20.47 -6.65
CA GLN A 57 -0.94 19.96 -7.86
C GLN A 57 -0.19 18.77 -8.49
N ILE A 58 1.13 18.88 -8.67
CA ILE A 58 1.96 17.80 -9.26
C ILE A 58 1.84 16.49 -8.46
N LEU A 59 1.75 16.56 -7.12
CA LEU A 59 1.60 15.34 -6.33
C LEU A 59 0.18 14.78 -6.46
N THR A 60 -0.83 15.64 -6.50
CA THR A 60 -2.22 15.25 -6.73
C THR A 60 -2.37 14.55 -8.08
N ASP A 61 -1.82 15.12 -9.15
CA ASP A 61 -1.94 14.61 -10.53
C ASP A 61 -1.25 13.25 -10.72
N ASN A 62 -0.15 13.01 -10.00
CA ASN A 62 0.63 11.78 -10.12
C ASN A 62 0.29 10.72 -9.07
N SER A 63 -0.67 11.00 -8.18
CA SER A 63 -1.11 10.06 -7.16
C SER A 63 -2.48 9.47 -7.50
N CYS A 64 -2.80 8.33 -6.89
CA CYS A 64 -4.17 7.83 -6.97
C CYS A 64 -5.15 8.82 -6.31
N ALA A 65 -6.36 8.90 -6.85
CA ALA A 65 -7.46 9.62 -6.22
C ALA A 65 -7.91 8.88 -4.95
N PHE A 66 -7.27 9.16 -3.81
CA PHE A 66 -7.48 8.40 -2.57
C PHE A 66 -8.94 8.40 -2.11
N HIS A 67 -9.65 9.52 -2.24
CA HIS A 67 -11.07 9.61 -1.88
C HIS A 67 -11.97 8.64 -2.68
N ILE A 68 -11.65 8.41 -3.97
CA ILE A 68 -12.38 7.44 -4.81
C ILE A 68 -12.07 6.02 -4.35
N LEU A 69 -10.78 5.71 -4.13
CA LEU A 69 -10.37 4.38 -3.69
C LEU A 69 -10.96 4.01 -2.32
N GLU A 70 -11.05 4.96 -1.40
CA GLU A 70 -11.65 4.75 -0.09
C GLU A 70 -13.16 4.60 -0.14
N ALA A 71 -13.84 5.30 -1.06
CA ALA A 71 -15.26 5.07 -1.32
C ALA A 71 -15.51 3.66 -1.86
N GLY A 72 -14.74 3.23 -2.86
CA GLY A 72 -14.83 1.87 -3.40
C GLY A 72 -14.47 0.80 -2.38
N TYR A 73 -13.49 1.05 -1.50
CA TYR A 73 -13.19 0.18 -0.36
C TYR A 73 -14.40 0.02 0.56
N ARG A 74 -15.05 1.12 0.96
CA ARG A 74 -16.25 1.06 1.83
C ARG A 74 -17.39 0.30 1.17
N GLU A 75 -17.68 0.57 -0.09
CA GLU A 75 -18.72 -0.13 -0.85
C GLU A 75 -18.43 -1.64 -0.93
N TYR A 76 -17.17 -2.02 -1.16
CA TYR A 76 -16.76 -3.43 -1.15
C TYR A 76 -17.02 -4.07 0.21
N ILE A 77 -16.57 -3.44 1.31
CA ILE A 77 -16.77 -3.96 2.66
C ILE A 77 -18.26 -4.07 2.99
N GLU A 78 -19.07 -3.06 2.69
CA GLU A 78 -20.51 -3.07 2.96
C GLU A 78 -21.22 -4.23 2.24
N LYS A 79 -20.87 -4.46 0.97
CA LYS A 79 -21.44 -5.55 0.17
C LYS A 79 -21.03 -6.94 0.66
N HIS A 80 -19.86 -7.08 1.27
CA HIS A 80 -19.32 -8.35 1.73
C HIS A 80 -19.46 -8.59 3.25
N SER A 81 -19.82 -7.57 4.03
CA SER A 81 -20.09 -7.67 5.48
C SER A 81 -21.55 -8.03 5.81
N LEU A 82 -22.44 -8.04 4.81
CA LEU A 82 -23.84 -8.47 4.93
C LEU A 82 -24.04 -9.98 4.68
N ASN A 83 -22.97 -10.78 4.69
CA ASN A 83 -23.00 -12.24 4.58
C ASN A 83 -22.39 -12.89 5.82
#